data_AF-A0A0H4X143-F1
#
_entry.id   AF-A0A0H4X143-F1
#
_cell.length_a   1.000
_cell.length_b   1.000
_cell.length_c   1.000
_cell.angle_alpha   90.00
_cell.angle_beta   90.00
_cell.angle_gamma   90.00
#
_symmetry.space_group_name_H-M   'P 1'
#
loop_
_entity.id
_entity.type
_entity.pdbx_description
1 polymer ?
#
loop_
_entity_poly.entity_id
_entity_poly.type
_entity_poly.pdbx_seq_one_letter_code
_entity_poly.pdbx_strand_id
1 'polypeptide(L)'
;MGDRVSYAFSASQGPSPEGGDTARTVEGRLTLDVVSVQAPWVWVRVAYTDAAGGALPSTRLAKDLVVPVRSDETRPLDVPHSGTASAESPSLAGRTWEALRYVSDQRPVDGPLRSRVYANDSGPLYLTRGLLEATVETAGFRTPGRIQLSLQELNEGSPATRTPVPALERPLGPGAYYDRKVDIAPTHEVARVCITAERGYVLRTEGPVGAGGAPCSDFSQAEPEPLEDLLMSLPWEVLSSGDWPPVGASSARVTFTAGSRSVPAVTEQRPEDVDGTQHVFSETYAADPWASELAGMPYEARFQPLASGTERTGAGGKRESVGETRMVNWGPWLGVQ
;
A
#
# COMPACT_ATOMS: atom_id res chain seq x y z
N MET A 1 2.77 25.10 -2.55
CA MET A 1 3.84 24.17 -2.14
C MET A 1 3.95 24.26 -0.64
N GLY A 2 4.07 23.13 0.05
CA GLY A 2 3.93 23.11 1.51
C GLY A 2 2.48 23.04 1.98
N ASP A 3 1.55 22.64 1.11
CA ASP A 3 0.23 22.22 1.57
C ASP A 3 0.45 21.01 2.49
N ARG A 4 -0.19 21.06 3.65
CA ARG A 4 -0.08 20.04 4.67
C ARG A 4 -1.46 19.71 5.20
N VAL A 5 -1.77 18.42 5.17
CA VAL A 5 -3.00 17.87 5.74
C VAL A 5 -2.60 16.85 6.80
N SER A 6 -3.23 16.89 7.97
CA SER A 6 -3.06 15.85 8.97
C SER A 6 -4.39 15.27 9.41
N TYR A 7 -4.40 13.95 9.57
CA TYR A 7 -5.54 13.17 10.04
C TYR A 7 -5.16 12.45 11.34
N ALA A 8 -6.07 12.39 12.30
CA ALA A 8 -6.06 11.35 13.31
C ALA A 8 -6.41 10.04 12.61
N PHE A 9 -5.66 8.98 12.86
CA PHE A 9 -6.05 7.64 12.41
C PHE A 9 -6.15 6.69 13.60
N SER A 10 -7.07 5.74 13.51
CA SER A 10 -7.10 4.58 14.38
C SER A 10 -7.57 3.36 13.59
N ALA A 11 -6.97 2.22 13.86
CA ALA A 11 -7.42 0.94 13.37
C ALA A 11 -7.43 -0.06 14.53
N SER A 12 -8.47 -0.86 14.61
CA SER A 12 -8.60 -1.93 15.58
C SER A 12 -9.12 -3.20 14.93
N GLN A 13 -8.60 -4.32 15.41
CA GLN A 13 -9.02 -5.65 15.02
C GLN A 13 -9.34 -6.42 16.29
N GLY A 14 -10.55 -6.96 16.38
CA GLY A 14 -10.99 -7.79 17.48
C GLY A 14 -10.28 -9.14 17.53
N PRO A 15 -10.54 -9.94 18.56
CA PRO A 15 -10.00 -11.29 18.66
C PRO A 15 -10.50 -12.16 17.49
N SER A 16 -9.64 -13.05 17.00
CA SER A 16 -10.03 -14.07 16.03
C SER A 16 -10.92 -15.12 16.72
N PRO A 17 -12.01 -15.59 16.10
CA PRO A 17 -12.87 -16.62 16.70
C PRO A 17 -12.22 -18.02 16.76
N GLU A 18 -11.13 -18.26 16.01
CA GLU A 18 -10.46 -19.58 15.93
C GLU A 18 -9.26 -19.76 16.89
N GLY A 19 -8.88 -18.74 17.67
CA GLY A 19 -7.79 -18.87 18.66
C GLY A 19 -7.51 -17.58 19.42
N GLY A 20 -6.96 -17.71 20.64
CA GLY A 20 -6.91 -16.72 21.72
C GLY A 20 -6.06 -15.45 21.52
N ASP A 21 -6.05 -14.89 20.32
CA ASP A 21 -5.42 -13.60 20.03
C ASP A 21 -6.16 -12.46 20.74
N THR A 22 -5.38 -11.53 21.28
CA THR A 22 -5.92 -10.32 21.90
C THR A 22 -6.33 -9.32 20.82
N ALA A 23 -7.28 -8.44 21.15
CA ALA A 23 -7.61 -7.32 20.28
C ALA A 23 -6.37 -6.47 20.03
N ARG A 24 -6.14 -6.10 18.77
CA ARG A 24 -4.99 -5.30 18.32
C ARG A 24 -5.47 -3.92 17.90
N THR A 25 -4.70 -2.89 18.25
CA THR A 25 -5.00 -1.50 17.89
C THR A 25 -3.72 -0.79 17.48
N VAL A 26 -3.85 0.08 16.47
CA VAL A 26 -2.83 1.04 16.08
C VAL A 26 -3.50 2.39 15.86
N GLU A 27 -2.92 3.44 16.42
CA GLU A 27 -3.47 4.79 16.32
C GLU A 27 -2.35 5.83 16.28
N GLY A 28 -2.68 7.02 15.79
CA GLY A 28 -1.72 8.11 15.68
C GLY A 28 -2.16 9.18 14.70
N ARG A 29 -1.18 9.75 14.00
CA ARG A 29 -1.37 10.81 13.02
C ARG A 29 -0.84 10.40 11.66
N LEU A 30 -1.66 10.59 10.63
CA LEU A 30 -1.28 10.52 9.22
C LEU A 30 -1.04 11.95 8.73
N THR A 31 0.12 12.23 8.14
CA THR A 31 0.45 13.53 7.54
C THR A 31 0.73 13.38 6.05
N LEU A 32 0.13 14.26 5.25
CA LEU A 32 0.38 14.43 3.83
C LEU A 32 1.00 15.82 3.62
N ASP A 33 2.27 15.86 3.24
CA ASP A 33 3.02 17.12 3.03
C ASP A 33 3.46 17.25 1.57
N VAL A 34 3.09 18.33 0.89
CA VAL A 34 3.60 18.63 -0.45
C VAL A 34 5.04 19.14 -0.35
N VAL A 35 6.00 18.29 -0.67
CA VAL A 35 7.45 18.55 -0.52
C VAL A 35 8.15 19.01 -1.80
N SER A 36 7.60 18.69 -2.98
CA SER A 36 8.12 19.18 -4.26
C SER A 36 6.98 19.38 -5.27
N VAL A 37 7.12 20.35 -6.16
CA VAL A 37 6.18 20.61 -7.26
C VAL A 37 7.00 20.86 -8.51
N GLN A 38 6.82 19.99 -9.51
CA GLN A 38 7.36 20.14 -10.84
C GLN A 38 6.27 19.71 -11.81
N ALA A 39 5.51 20.68 -12.30
CA ALA A 39 4.36 20.45 -13.17
C ALA A 39 4.70 19.45 -14.31
N PRO A 40 3.84 18.45 -14.56
CA PRO A 40 2.50 18.26 -13.98
C PRO A 40 2.48 17.50 -12.64
N TRP A 41 3.62 17.27 -12.00
CA TRP A 41 3.73 16.40 -10.82
C TRP A 41 3.89 17.16 -9.51
N VAL A 42 3.30 16.59 -8.47
CA VAL A 42 3.41 17.01 -7.07
C VAL A 42 3.96 15.83 -6.27
N TRP A 43 5.01 16.03 -5.49
CA TRP A 43 5.55 15.00 -4.61
C TRP A 43 5.04 15.25 -3.21
N VAL A 44 4.34 14.25 -2.69
CA VAL A 44 3.77 14.27 -1.35
C VAL A 44 4.54 13.30 -0.48
N ARG A 45 4.98 13.76 0.69
CA ARG A 45 5.48 12.91 1.76
C ARG A 45 4.28 12.41 2.56
N VAL A 46 4.21 11.10 2.74
CA VAL A 46 3.21 10.42 3.58
C VAL A 46 3.93 9.89 4.81
N ALA A 47 3.49 10.29 5.99
CA ALA A 47 4.08 9.86 7.26
C ALA A 47 3.01 9.44 8.26
N TYR A 48 3.25 8.32 8.94
CA TYR A 48 2.44 7.85 10.06
C TYR A 48 3.26 7.96 11.33
N THR A 49 2.76 8.70 12.33
CA THR A 49 3.44 8.92 13.60
C THR A 49 2.52 8.59 14.76
N ASP A 50 3.09 8.38 15.94
CA ASP A 50 2.32 8.36 17.17
C ASP A 50 1.74 9.77 17.49
N ALA A 51 0.98 9.87 18.59
CA ALA A 51 0.38 11.13 19.04
C ALA A 51 1.41 12.21 19.44
N ALA A 52 2.64 11.82 19.80
CA ALA A 52 3.73 12.74 20.12
C ALA A 52 4.56 13.15 18.89
N GLY A 53 4.24 12.61 17.70
CA GLY A 53 5.00 12.83 16.46
C GLY A 53 6.21 11.92 16.30
N GLY A 54 6.36 10.90 17.16
CA GLY A 54 7.38 9.87 17.08
C GLY A 54 7.05 8.79 16.05
N ALA A 55 8.05 7.97 15.69
CA ALA A 55 7.84 6.84 14.78
C ALA A 55 6.97 5.76 15.44
N LEU A 56 6.06 5.17 14.67
CA LEU A 56 5.28 4.03 15.14
C LEU A 56 6.18 2.80 15.35
N PRO A 57 5.86 1.94 16.35
CA PRO A 57 6.64 0.72 16.61
C PRO A 57 6.51 -0.32 15.49
N SER A 58 5.48 -0.22 14.63
CA SER A 58 5.29 -1.15 13.51
C SER A 58 6.29 -0.91 12.39
N THR A 59 6.98 -1.96 11.97
CA THR A 59 7.90 -1.93 10.81
C THR A 59 7.24 -1.37 9.56
N ARG A 60 5.96 -1.69 9.29
CA ARG A 60 5.24 -1.22 8.09
C ARG A 60 5.06 0.29 8.02
N LEU A 61 4.88 0.96 9.16
CA LEU A 61 4.61 2.41 9.20
C LEU A 61 5.77 3.22 9.80
N ALA A 62 6.94 2.61 9.99
CA ALA A 62 8.08 3.22 10.66
C ALA A 62 8.85 4.26 9.81
N LYS A 63 8.56 4.37 8.51
CA LYS A 63 9.29 5.24 7.57
C LYS A 63 8.36 6.12 6.76
N ASP A 64 8.82 7.34 6.50
CA ASP A 64 8.20 8.24 5.54
C ASP A 64 8.24 7.64 4.13
N LEU A 65 7.11 7.74 3.45
CA LEU A 65 6.90 7.33 2.07
C LEU A 65 6.77 8.56 1.17
N VAL A 66 7.08 8.38 -0.11
CA VAL A 66 6.90 9.42 -1.13
C VAL A 66 5.88 8.95 -2.15
N VAL A 67 4.93 9.82 -2.48
CA VAL A 67 3.94 9.59 -3.52
C VAL A 67 3.95 10.77 -4.52
N PRO A 68 4.42 10.55 -5.75
CA PRO A 68 4.20 11.50 -6.83
C PRO A 68 2.75 11.38 -7.33
N VAL A 69 2.09 12.52 -7.43
CA VAL A 69 0.69 12.66 -7.86
C VAL A 69 0.65 13.66 -9.00
N ARG A 70 -0.02 13.31 -10.10
CA ARG A 70 -0.31 14.26 -11.17
C ARG A 70 -1.34 15.27 -10.70
N SER A 71 -1.06 16.56 -10.93
CA SER A 71 -2.01 17.64 -10.66
C SER A 71 -3.12 17.72 -11.71
N ASP A 72 -2.89 17.15 -12.89
CA ASP A 72 -3.89 17.01 -13.96
C ASP A 72 -4.47 15.58 -14.00
N GLU A 73 -5.62 15.44 -14.66
CA GLU A 73 -6.23 14.15 -15.00
C GLU A 73 -5.82 13.78 -16.43
N THR A 74 -5.36 12.56 -16.65
CA THR A 74 -5.05 12.06 -18.00
C THR A 74 -6.30 11.62 -18.77
N ARG A 75 -7.37 11.29 -18.05
CA ARG A 75 -8.72 10.99 -18.57
C ARG A 75 -9.76 11.40 -17.51
N PRO A 76 -11.04 11.57 -17.89
CA PRO A 76 -12.10 11.74 -16.90
C PRO A 76 -12.16 10.55 -15.95
N LEU A 77 -11.93 10.80 -14.66
CA LEU A 77 -12.10 9.83 -13.58
C LEU A 77 -13.30 10.25 -12.73
N ASP A 78 -14.50 9.88 -13.16
CA ASP A 78 -15.70 10.05 -12.33
C ASP A 78 -16.03 8.72 -11.65
N VAL A 79 -15.45 8.51 -10.46
CA VAL A 79 -15.76 7.37 -9.61
C VAL A 79 -16.77 7.84 -8.56
N PRO A 80 -18.07 7.47 -8.70
CA PRO A 80 -19.08 7.89 -7.75
C PRO A 80 -18.75 7.42 -6.35
N HIS A 81 -18.99 8.26 -5.35
CA HIS A 81 -18.93 7.83 -3.97
C HIS A 81 -19.99 6.77 -3.70
N SER A 82 -19.60 5.65 -3.10
CA SER A 82 -20.53 4.57 -2.75
C SER A 82 -21.43 4.98 -1.58
N GLY A 83 -22.73 4.70 -1.69
CA GLY A 83 -23.68 4.81 -0.58
C GLY A 83 -24.68 5.96 -0.72
N THR A 84 -25.50 6.14 0.31
CA THR A 84 -26.52 7.18 0.37
C THR A 84 -25.89 8.49 0.82
N ALA A 85 -26.09 9.55 0.04
CA ALA A 85 -25.58 10.89 0.32
C ALA A 85 -26.51 11.68 1.25
N SER A 86 -25.94 12.40 2.21
CA SER A 86 -26.64 13.37 3.07
C SER A 86 -25.78 14.60 3.33
N ALA A 87 -26.37 15.79 3.30
CA ALA A 87 -25.66 17.04 3.59
C ALA A 87 -25.30 17.15 5.08
N GLU A 88 -24.09 17.62 5.37
CA GLU A 88 -23.58 17.85 6.73
C GLU A 88 -22.80 19.15 6.86
N SER A 89 -22.66 19.62 8.10
CA SER A 89 -21.85 20.79 8.43
C SER A 89 -20.87 20.54 9.59
N PRO A 90 -19.88 19.63 9.41
CA PRO A 90 -18.95 19.28 10.47
C PRO A 90 -18.01 20.44 10.78
N SER A 91 -17.60 20.56 12.04
CA SER A 91 -16.58 21.52 12.49
C SER A 91 -15.29 20.78 12.80
N LEU A 92 -14.32 20.84 11.88
CA LEU A 92 -13.06 20.10 11.91
C LEU A 92 -11.90 21.01 11.51
N ALA A 93 -10.71 20.78 12.07
CA ALA A 93 -9.52 21.62 11.86
C ALA A 93 -9.77 23.12 12.05
N GLY A 94 -10.59 23.49 13.04
CA GLY A 94 -10.87 24.89 13.39
C GLY A 94 -11.81 25.64 12.44
N ARG A 95 -12.45 24.96 11.48
CA ARG A 95 -13.45 25.56 10.57
C ARG A 95 -14.69 24.68 10.41
N THR A 96 -15.80 25.30 10.05
CA THR A 96 -17.03 24.60 9.63
C THR A 96 -16.98 24.36 8.13
N TRP A 97 -17.37 23.15 7.72
CA TRP A 97 -17.37 22.71 6.33
C TRP A 97 -18.80 22.59 5.82
N GLU A 98 -18.99 22.86 4.53
CA GLU A 98 -20.16 22.36 3.81
C GLU A 98 -19.76 21.03 3.18
N ALA A 99 -20.45 19.94 3.53
CA ALA A 99 -19.98 18.60 3.22
C ALA A 99 -21.13 17.65 2.85
N LEU A 100 -20.76 16.54 2.20
CA LEU A 100 -21.62 15.39 1.95
C LEU A 100 -21.07 14.18 2.69
N ARG A 101 -21.94 13.54 3.48
CA ARG A 101 -21.69 12.20 4.02
C ARG A 101 -22.23 11.16 3.08
N TYR A 102 -21.45 10.11 2.83
CA TYR A 102 -21.85 8.91 2.11
C TYR A 102 -21.82 7.71 3.06
N VAL A 103 -22.93 6.99 3.15
CA VAL A 103 -23.03 5.78 4.00
C VAL A 103 -23.42 4.59 3.13
N SER A 104 -22.59 3.54 3.16
CA SER A 104 -22.85 2.26 2.50
C SER A 104 -22.77 1.14 3.54
N ASP A 105 -23.92 0.55 3.87
CA ASP A 105 -23.99 -0.61 4.77
C ASP A 105 -24.11 -1.91 3.98
N GLN A 106 -22.99 -2.61 3.80
CA GLN A 106 -22.94 -3.90 3.11
C GLN A 106 -22.95 -5.08 4.09
N ARG A 107 -23.11 -4.85 5.39
CA ARG A 107 -23.15 -5.93 6.40
C ARG A 107 -24.21 -7.00 6.14
N PRO A 108 -25.39 -6.70 5.56
CA PRO A 108 -26.38 -7.72 5.21
C PRO A 108 -25.92 -8.77 4.18
N VAL A 109 -24.86 -8.48 3.42
CA VAL A 109 -24.27 -9.38 2.40
C VAL A 109 -22.79 -9.65 2.70
N ASP A 110 -22.46 -9.74 4.00
CA ASP A 110 -21.11 -9.99 4.52
C ASP A 110 -20.06 -8.94 4.12
N GLY A 111 -20.48 -7.74 3.72
CA GLY A 111 -19.59 -6.61 3.45
C GLY A 111 -19.41 -5.66 4.66
N PRO A 112 -18.58 -4.60 4.50
CA PRO A 112 -18.35 -3.62 5.56
C PRO A 112 -19.46 -2.56 5.62
N LEU A 113 -19.58 -1.90 6.77
CA LEU A 113 -20.21 -0.58 6.87
C LEU A 113 -19.16 0.48 6.59
N ARG A 114 -19.40 1.34 5.59
CA ARG A 114 -18.53 2.45 5.21
C ARG A 114 -19.26 3.77 5.42
N SER A 115 -18.59 4.71 6.05
CA SER A 115 -19.03 6.10 6.19
C SER A 115 -17.89 7.02 5.76
N ARG A 116 -18.17 7.99 4.90
CA ARG A 116 -17.19 8.97 4.41
C ARG A 116 -17.82 10.35 4.42
N VAL A 117 -17.07 11.38 4.81
CA VAL A 117 -17.50 12.77 4.76
C VAL A 117 -16.51 13.53 3.89
N TYR A 118 -17.01 14.16 2.83
CA TYR A 118 -16.22 14.95 1.90
C TYR A 118 -16.69 16.40 1.92
N ALA A 119 -15.75 17.34 1.94
CA ALA A 119 -16.03 18.75 1.74
C ALA A 119 -16.53 19.00 0.30
N ASN A 120 -17.54 19.85 0.14
CA ASN A 120 -18.02 20.27 -1.17
C ASN A 120 -16.96 21.08 -1.93
N ASP A 121 -16.19 21.89 -1.20
CA ASP A 121 -14.99 22.56 -1.72
C ASP A 121 -13.75 21.89 -1.11
N SER A 122 -13.01 21.19 -1.97
CA SER A 122 -11.80 20.47 -1.55
C SER A 122 -10.66 21.41 -1.17
N GLY A 123 -10.54 22.61 -1.76
CA GLY A 123 -9.40 23.52 -1.53
C GLY A 123 -8.06 22.77 -1.40
N PRO A 124 -7.34 22.86 -0.27
CA PRO A 124 -6.07 22.14 -0.02
C PRO A 124 -6.20 20.63 0.27
N LEU A 125 -7.41 20.08 0.39
CA LEU A 125 -7.70 18.65 0.52
C LEU A 125 -7.81 17.94 -0.85
N TYR A 126 -7.33 18.56 -1.94
CA TYR A 126 -7.41 17.99 -3.29
C TYR A 126 -6.71 16.63 -3.42
N LEU A 127 -5.71 16.35 -2.57
CA LEU A 127 -5.00 15.06 -2.54
C LEU A 127 -5.86 13.91 -2.04
N THR A 128 -6.86 14.20 -1.21
CA THR A 128 -7.78 13.22 -0.61
C THR A 128 -9.23 13.47 -1.04
N ARG A 129 -9.43 14.12 -2.20
CA ARG A 129 -10.76 14.40 -2.77
C ARG A 129 -11.70 15.15 -1.81
N GLY A 130 -11.15 15.97 -0.91
CA GLY A 130 -11.95 16.69 0.09
C GLY A 130 -12.25 15.89 1.36
N LEU A 131 -11.58 14.76 1.62
CA LEU A 131 -11.90 13.90 2.75
C LEU A 131 -11.73 14.63 4.10
N LEU A 132 -12.81 14.65 4.88
CA LEU A 132 -12.86 15.17 6.25
C LEU A 132 -12.84 14.04 7.27
N GLU A 133 -13.65 13.00 7.05
CA GLU A 133 -13.75 11.84 7.92
C GLU A 133 -13.99 10.58 7.11
N ALA A 134 -13.44 9.47 7.59
CA ALA A 134 -13.69 8.16 7.01
C ALA A 134 -13.76 7.10 8.10
N THR A 135 -14.75 6.21 8.01
CA THR A 135 -14.86 5.04 8.88
C THR A 135 -15.18 3.82 8.03
N VAL A 136 -14.51 2.71 8.31
CA VAL A 136 -14.83 1.37 7.82
C VAL A 136 -15.02 0.46 9.02
N GLU A 137 -16.14 -0.24 9.09
CA GLU A 137 -16.42 -1.25 10.11
C GLU A 137 -16.67 -2.60 9.45
N THR A 138 -15.87 -3.59 9.81
CA THR A 138 -16.05 -4.98 9.38
C THR A 138 -16.72 -5.74 10.51
N ALA A 139 -17.96 -6.19 10.29
CA ALA A 139 -18.71 -6.98 11.26
C ALA A 139 -19.03 -8.42 10.77
N GLY A 140 -18.89 -8.71 9.46
CA GLY A 140 -19.23 -10.01 8.88
C GLY A 140 -18.07 -11.03 8.76
N PHE A 141 -16.81 -10.57 8.78
CA PHE A 141 -15.66 -11.42 8.45
C PHE A 141 -15.00 -12.10 9.65
N ARG A 142 -15.73 -12.85 10.48
CA ARG A 142 -15.22 -13.62 11.66
C ARG A 142 -14.47 -12.81 12.74
N THR A 143 -13.57 -11.89 12.38
CA THR A 143 -12.83 -10.96 13.20
C THR A 143 -13.39 -9.54 13.01
N PRO A 144 -14.09 -8.96 14.00
CA PRO A 144 -14.61 -7.61 13.89
C PRO A 144 -13.46 -6.60 13.79
N GLY A 145 -13.67 -5.49 13.10
CA GLY A 145 -12.63 -4.48 12.92
C GLY A 145 -13.19 -3.11 12.60
N ARG A 146 -12.40 -2.08 12.90
CA ARG A 146 -12.72 -0.70 12.58
C ARG A 146 -11.46 0.02 12.12
N ILE A 147 -11.59 0.85 11.08
CA ILE A 147 -10.58 1.81 10.64
C ILE A 147 -11.26 3.18 10.60
N GLN A 148 -10.60 4.19 11.13
CA GLN A 148 -11.08 5.57 11.17
C GLN A 148 -9.99 6.56 10.78
N LEU A 149 -10.37 7.58 10.01
CA LEU A 149 -9.61 8.81 9.76
C LEU A 149 -10.49 10.02 10.10
N SER A 150 -9.90 11.05 10.72
CA SER A 150 -10.58 12.32 10.99
C SER A 150 -9.60 13.48 10.84
N LEU A 151 -9.98 14.52 10.10
CA LEU A 151 -9.16 15.69 9.82
C LEU A 151 -8.81 16.43 11.11
N GLN A 152 -7.51 16.60 11.39
CA GLN A 152 -7.01 17.34 12.54
C GLN A 152 -6.56 18.75 12.16
N GLU A 153 -5.68 18.86 11.17
CA GLU A 153 -5.06 20.14 10.81
C GLU A 153 -4.96 20.27 9.29
N LEU A 154 -5.01 21.52 8.86
CA LEU A 154 -4.90 21.89 7.47
C LEU A 154 -4.09 23.19 7.37
N ASN A 155 -3.04 23.17 6.58
CA ASN A 155 -2.23 24.35 6.31
C ASN A 155 -2.05 24.48 4.79
N GLU A 156 -2.44 25.64 4.28
CA GLU A 156 -2.19 26.01 2.89
C GLU A 156 -0.75 26.49 2.73
N GLY A 157 -0.04 25.89 1.79
CA GLY A 157 1.31 26.27 1.48
C GLY A 157 1.36 27.58 0.72
N SER A 158 2.38 28.40 1.00
CA SER A 158 2.61 29.59 0.17
C SER A 158 3.21 29.22 -1.19
N PRO A 159 2.98 30.02 -2.24
CA PRO A 159 3.72 29.88 -3.49
C PRO A 159 5.20 30.17 -3.22
N ALA A 160 6.04 29.14 -3.19
CA ALA A 160 7.46 29.29 -2.91
C ALA A 160 8.34 28.37 -3.77
N THR A 161 9.58 28.84 -3.91
CA THR A 161 10.74 28.43 -4.70
C THR A 161 10.86 26.95 -5.03
N ARG A 162 11.19 26.67 -6.30
CA ARG A 162 11.47 25.34 -6.88
C ARG A 162 12.43 24.55 -5.96
N THR A 163 11.89 23.60 -5.20
CA THR A 163 12.67 22.69 -4.34
C THR A 163 13.03 21.44 -5.15
N PRO A 164 14.18 20.80 -4.91
CA PRO A 164 14.57 19.60 -5.64
C PRO A 164 13.50 18.50 -5.53
N VAL A 165 13.32 17.73 -6.60
CA VAL A 165 12.46 16.55 -6.59
C VAL A 165 13.08 15.50 -5.66
N PRO A 166 12.36 14.97 -4.66
CA PRO A 166 12.88 13.93 -3.80
C PRO A 166 13.11 12.64 -4.59
N ALA A 167 14.18 11.92 -4.26
CA ALA A 167 14.40 10.58 -4.79
C ALA A 167 13.28 9.64 -4.32
N LEU A 168 12.79 8.78 -5.22
CA LEU A 168 11.84 7.72 -4.87
C LEU A 168 12.57 6.53 -4.21
N GLU A 169 13.23 6.77 -3.08
CA GLU A 169 13.86 5.69 -2.32
C GLU A 169 12.82 4.74 -1.74
N ARG A 170 11.73 5.28 -1.17
CA ARG A 170 10.62 4.54 -0.54
C ARG A 170 9.28 5.01 -1.13
N PRO A 171 8.99 4.67 -2.39
CA PRO A 171 7.72 5.04 -3.00
C PRO A 171 6.58 4.30 -2.31
N LEU A 172 5.48 5.00 -2.01
CA LEU A 172 4.22 4.36 -1.57
C LEU A 172 3.71 3.39 -2.66
N GLY A 173 3.97 3.72 -3.92
CA GLY A 173 3.60 2.91 -5.08
C GLY A 173 3.74 3.72 -6.34
N PRO A 174 2.97 4.81 -6.48
CA PRO A 174 3.05 5.71 -7.63
C PRO A 174 4.48 6.14 -7.99
N GLY A 175 4.78 6.15 -9.29
CA GLY A 175 6.10 6.51 -9.82
C GLY A 175 7.13 5.39 -9.79
N ALA A 176 6.77 4.20 -9.31
CA ALA A 176 7.62 3.03 -9.28
C ALA A 176 6.94 1.77 -9.88
N TYR A 177 7.76 0.76 -10.16
CA TYR A 177 7.35 -0.52 -10.71
C TYR A 177 8.12 -1.67 -10.05
N TYR A 178 7.59 -2.89 -10.20
CA TYR A 178 8.33 -4.13 -9.98
C TYR A 178 7.95 -5.19 -11.01
N ASP A 179 8.90 -6.06 -11.29
CA ASP A 179 8.78 -7.18 -12.22
C ASP A 179 8.76 -8.48 -11.44
N ARG A 180 7.73 -9.29 -11.67
CA ARG A 180 7.54 -10.61 -11.08
C ARG A 180 7.60 -11.67 -12.16
N LYS A 181 8.54 -12.61 -12.03
CA LYS A 181 8.56 -13.83 -12.81
C LYS A 181 7.64 -14.85 -12.16
N VAL A 182 6.77 -15.45 -12.97
CA VAL A 182 5.96 -16.62 -12.61
C VAL A 182 6.45 -17.79 -13.45
N ASP A 183 6.90 -18.84 -12.78
CA ASP A 183 7.47 -20.06 -13.36
C ASP A 183 6.63 -21.25 -12.89
N ILE A 184 5.42 -21.36 -13.43
CA ILE A 184 4.42 -22.37 -13.05
C ILE A 184 3.80 -22.91 -14.34
N ALA A 185 4.04 -24.18 -14.66
CA ALA A 185 3.55 -24.76 -15.91
C ALA A 185 2.01 -24.59 -16.06
N PRO A 186 1.51 -24.20 -17.25
CA PRO A 186 2.24 -23.93 -18.49
C PRO A 186 2.77 -22.49 -18.63
N THR A 187 2.58 -21.63 -17.62
CA THR A 187 2.90 -20.20 -17.63
C THR A 187 4.36 -19.95 -17.24
N HIS A 188 5.10 -19.35 -18.15
CA HIS A 188 6.46 -18.88 -17.90
C HIS A 188 6.56 -17.43 -18.37
N GLU A 189 6.20 -16.49 -17.50
CA GLU A 189 6.09 -15.08 -17.87
C GLU A 189 6.73 -14.16 -16.83
N VAL A 190 7.14 -12.99 -17.29
CA VAL A 190 7.53 -11.87 -16.44
C VAL A 190 6.46 -10.81 -16.60
N ALA A 191 5.73 -10.54 -15.53
CA ALA A 191 4.76 -9.46 -15.46
C ALA A 191 5.35 -8.25 -14.74
N ARG A 192 5.09 -7.05 -15.24
CA ARG A 192 5.39 -5.79 -14.54
C ARG A 192 4.12 -5.24 -13.96
N VAL A 193 4.23 -4.83 -12.70
CA VAL A 193 3.23 -3.99 -12.05
C VAL A 193 3.72 -2.55 -12.09
N CYS A 194 2.90 -1.70 -12.68
CA CYS A 194 3.10 -0.26 -12.80
C CYS A 194 2.07 0.46 -11.94
N ILE A 195 2.52 1.47 -11.19
CA ILE A 195 1.65 2.25 -10.31
C ILE A 195 1.88 3.74 -10.58
N THR A 196 0.81 4.51 -10.77
CA THR A 196 0.81 5.99 -10.84
C THR A 196 -0.30 6.56 -9.96
N ALA A 197 -0.32 7.89 -9.79
CA ALA A 197 -1.43 8.58 -9.14
C ALA A 197 -1.80 9.86 -9.90
N GLU A 198 -3.09 10.16 -9.97
CA GLU A 198 -3.65 11.39 -10.54
C GLU A 198 -4.83 11.87 -9.69
N ARG A 199 -4.86 13.17 -9.34
CA ARG A 199 -5.95 13.88 -8.62
C ARG A 199 -6.80 13.03 -7.64
N GLY A 200 -6.15 12.44 -6.64
CA GLY A 200 -6.84 11.69 -5.58
C GLY A 200 -7.14 10.22 -5.91
N TYR A 201 -6.58 9.71 -7.00
CA TYR A 201 -6.65 8.29 -7.38
C TYR A 201 -5.27 7.70 -7.60
N VAL A 202 -5.15 6.41 -7.31
CA VAL A 202 -4.04 5.53 -7.66
C VAL A 202 -4.50 4.67 -8.84
N LEU A 203 -3.64 4.53 -9.82
CA LEU A 203 -3.87 3.70 -11.00
C LEU A 203 -2.82 2.61 -11.06
N ARG A 204 -3.27 1.38 -11.26
CA ARG A 204 -2.42 0.19 -11.39
C ARG A 204 -2.62 -0.47 -12.74
N THR A 205 -1.52 -0.85 -13.37
CA THR A 205 -1.55 -1.77 -14.52
C THR A 205 -0.61 -2.93 -14.28
N GLU A 206 -1.00 -4.11 -14.74
CA GLU A 206 -0.18 -5.31 -14.71
C GLU A 206 -0.21 -5.95 -16.09
N GLY A 207 0.94 -6.37 -16.60
CA GLY A 207 1.02 -7.02 -17.90
C GLY A 207 2.40 -7.58 -18.20
N PRO A 208 2.51 -8.42 -19.25
CA PRO A 208 3.77 -9.05 -19.62
C PRO A 208 4.80 -8.02 -20.10
N VAL A 209 6.08 -8.26 -19.80
CA VAL A 209 7.19 -7.39 -20.18
C VAL A 209 8.05 -8.07 -21.24
N GLY A 210 8.19 -7.41 -22.40
CA GLY A 210 9.20 -7.80 -23.38
C GLY A 210 10.62 -7.43 -22.92
N ALA A 211 11.64 -8.09 -23.48
CA ALA A 211 13.04 -7.74 -23.20
C ALA A 211 13.30 -6.25 -23.52
N GLY A 212 13.70 -5.46 -22.52
CA GLY A 212 13.94 -4.01 -22.68
C GLY A 212 12.69 -3.13 -22.69
N GLY A 213 11.54 -3.61 -22.21
CA GLY A 213 10.29 -2.86 -22.15
C GLY A 213 10.39 -1.54 -21.38
N ALA A 214 9.85 -0.46 -21.97
CA ALA A 214 9.76 0.86 -21.36
C ALA A 214 9.12 0.80 -19.96
N PRO A 215 9.56 1.65 -19.01
CA PRO A 215 9.36 1.40 -17.59
C PRO A 215 7.88 1.38 -17.19
N CYS A 216 7.06 2.37 -17.56
CA CYS A 216 5.59 2.35 -17.51
C CYS A 216 5.07 3.47 -18.43
N SER A 217 4.09 3.23 -19.31
CA SER A 217 3.63 4.28 -20.27
C SER A 217 2.12 4.40 -20.46
N ASP A 218 1.33 3.39 -20.10
CA ASP A 218 -0.11 3.39 -20.32
C ASP A 218 -0.87 2.97 -19.06
N PHE A 219 -1.77 3.85 -18.62
CA PHE A 219 -2.70 3.66 -17.52
C PHE A 219 -4.16 3.90 -17.93
N SER A 220 -4.43 4.01 -19.23
CA SER A 220 -5.75 4.36 -19.77
C SER A 220 -6.84 3.36 -19.40
N GLN A 221 -6.47 2.08 -19.22
CA GLN A 221 -7.37 0.99 -18.83
C GLN A 221 -7.30 0.65 -17.33
N ALA A 222 -6.49 1.37 -16.54
CA ALA A 222 -6.38 1.10 -15.12
C ALA A 222 -7.70 1.42 -14.40
N GLU A 223 -8.11 0.57 -13.46
CA GLU A 223 -9.22 0.91 -12.57
C GLU A 223 -8.72 1.92 -11.53
N PRO A 224 -9.42 3.05 -11.35
CA PRO A 224 -9.06 4.05 -10.36
C PRO A 224 -9.40 3.62 -8.95
N GLU A 225 -8.39 3.53 -8.09
CA GLU A 225 -8.54 3.34 -6.65
C GLU A 225 -8.41 4.68 -5.93
N PRO A 226 -9.34 5.11 -5.07
CA PRO A 226 -9.18 6.34 -4.31
C PRO A 226 -7.93 6.31 -3.44
N LEU A 227 -7.11 7.37 -3.49
CA LEU A 227 -5.86 7.45 -2.71
C LEU A 227 -6.15 7.36 -1.21
N GLU A 228 -7.29 7.88 -0.75
CA GLU A 228 -7.70 7.74 0.64
C GLU A 228 -7.92 6.29 1.08
N ASP A 229 -8.40 5.40 0.19
CA ASP A 229 -8.62 4.00 0.55
C ASP A 229 -7.27 3.26 0.69
N LEU A 230 -6.27 3.58 -0.16
CA LEU A 230 -4.90 3.12 0.02
C LEU A 230 -4.31 3.61 1.36
N LEU A 231 -4.49 4.89 1.71
CA LEU A 231 -4.00 5.43 2.99
C LEU A 231 -4.71 4.79 4.20
N MET A 232 -5.98 4.41 4.05
CA MET A 232 -6.72 3.70 5.10
C MET A 232 -6.34 2.23 5.23
N SER A 233 -5.86 1.58 4.16
CA SER A 233 -5.50 0.17 4.20
C SER A 233 -4.21 -0.07 5.00
N LEU A 234 -3.26 0.87 4.99
CA LEU A 234 -1.95 0.66 5.62
C LEU A 234 -2.02 0.39 7.13
N PRO A 235 -2.79 1.14 7.96
CA PRO A 235 -2.99 0.79 9.36
C PRO A 235 -3.63 -0.58 9.56
N TRP A 236 -4.51 -1.02 8.66
CA TRP A 236 -5.11 -2.35 8.73
C TRP A 236 -4.10 -3.45 8.42
N GLU A 237 -3.21 -3.24 7.46
CA GLU A 237 -2.11 -4.15 7.16
C GLU A 237 -1.17 -4.35 8.35
N VAL A 238 -0.92 -3.32 9.15
CA VAL A 238 -0.15 -3.43 10.40
C VAL A 238 -0.79 -4.44 11.34
N LEU A 239 -2.11 -4.41 11.47
CA LEU A 239 -2.84 -5.31 12.35
C LEU A 239 -2.86 -6.73 11.79
N SER A 240 -2.94 -6.91 10.48
CA SER A 240 -3.05 -8.23 9.85
C SER A 240 -1.70 -8.93 9.65
N SER A 241 -0.59 -8.20 9.51
CA SER A 241 0.67 -8.77 9.01
C SER A 241 1.61 -9.37 10.04
N GLY A 242 1.29 -9.29 11.34
CA GLY A 242 2.20 -9.74 12.41
C GLY A 242 3.56 -9.03 12.39
N ASP A 243 4.54 -9.61 13.10
CA ASP A 243 5.92 -9.11 13.12
C ASP A 243 6.64 -9.37 11.79
N TRP A 244 7.53 -8.44 11.41
CA TRP A 244 8.34 -8.56 10.20
C TRP A 244 9.84 -8.70 10.52
N PRO A 245 10.60 -9.53 9.78
CA PRO A 245 10.11 -10.51 8.80
C PRO A 245 9.31 -11.63 9.48
N PRO A 246 8.40 -12.30 8.77
CA PRO A 246 7.72 -13.48 9.31
C PRO A 246 8.78 -14.58 9.51
N VAL A 247 9.27 -14.70 10.75
CA VAL A 247 10.30 -15.66 11.14
C VAL A 247 9.67 -16.82 11.89
N GLY A 248 9.88 -18.03 11.37
CA GLY A 248 9.50 -19.29 11.98
C GLY A 248 10.70 -20.08 12.49
N ALA A 249 10.43 -21.23 13.11
CA ALA A 249 11.48 -22.12 13.62
C ALA A 249 12.42 -22.68 12.52
N SER A 250 11.95 -22.71 11.26
CA SER A 250 12.66 -23.19 10.08
C SER A 250 13.26 -22.06 9.23
N SER A 251 13.35 -20.84 9.75
CA SER A 251 13.88 -19.70 9.00
C SER A 251 15.41 -19.72 8.85
N ALA A 252 15.90 -19.47 7.64
CA ALA A 252 17.32 -19.35 7.31
C ALA A 252 17.63 -17.98 6.72
N ARG A 253 18.76 -17.37 7.12
CA ARG A 253 19.24 -16.13 6.49
C ARG A 253 19.88 -16.47 5.14
N VAL A 254 19.51 -15.70 4.12
CA VAL A 254 19.99 -15.87 2.74
C VAL A 254 20.31 -14.51 2.12
N THR A 255 20.93 -14.53 0.94
CA THR A 255 21.03 -13.35 0.08
C THR A 255 20.15 -13.58 -1.14
N PHE A 256 19.12 -12.75 -1.29
CA PHE A 256 18.26 -12.76 -2.46
C PHE A 256 18.89 -11.93 -3.58
N THR A 257 18.87 -12.42 -4.81
CA THR A 257 19.41 -11.73 -5.99
C THR A 257 18.32 -11.43 -7.01
N ALA A 258 18.32 -10.20 -7.52
CA ALA A 258 17.45 -9.74 -8.61
C ALA A 258 18.20 -8.73 -9.49
N GLY A 259 18.48 -9.11 -10.73
CA GLY A 259 19.37 -8.34 -11.61
C GLY A 259 20.76 -8.14 -10.97
N SER A 260 21.18 -6.89 -10.84
CA SER A 260 22.44 -6.51 -10.18
C SER A 260 22.31 -6.24 -8.67
N ARG A 261 21.14 -6.48 -8.08
CA ARG A 261 20.85 -6.18 -6.67
C ARG A 261 21.00 -7.46 -5.83
N SER A 262 21.56 -7.29 -4.64
CA SER A 262 21.69 -8.32 -3.61
C SER A 262 21.02 -7.82 -2.34
N VAL A 263 19.98 -8.51 -1.88
CA VAL A 263 19.15 -8.10 -0.74
C VAL A 263 19.32 -9.10 0.40
N PRO A 264 19.71 -8.68 1.61
CA PRO A 264 19.64 -9.53 2.79
C PRO A 264 18.22 -10.02 3.03
N ALA A 265 18.04 -11.33 3.14
CA ALA A 265 16.72 -11.95 3.18
C ALA A 265 16.65 -13.10 4.19
N VAL A 266 15.43 -13.50 4.51
CA VAL A 266 15.13 -14.68 5.33
C VAL A 266 14.20 -15.58 4.53
N THR A 267 14.55 -16.86 4.42
CA THR A 267 13.69 -17.88 3.83
C THR A 267 13.07 -18.70 4.93
N GLU A 268 11.74 -18.80 4.93
CA GLU A 268 10.98 -19.75 5.73
C GLU A 268 10.62 -20.96 4.86
N GLN A 269 10.71 -22.17 5.44
CA GLN A 269 10.26 -23.40 4.79
C GLN A 269 9.19 -24.10 5.63
N ARG A 270 8.11 -24.53 4.99
CA ARG A 270 7.02 -25.27 5.63
C ARG A 270 6.79 -26.59 4.89
N PRO A 271 7.14 -27.74 5.49
CA PRO A 271 6.77 -29.03 4.95
C PRO A 271 5.28 -29.29 5.18
N GLU A 272 4.60 -29.84 4.18
CA GLU A 272 3.17 -30.16 4.24
C GLU A 272 2.88 -31.44 3.46
N ASP A 273 2.00 -32.29 3.99
CA ASP A 273 1.49 -33.45 3.26
C ASP A 273 0.22 -33.04 2.51
N VAL A 274 0.30 -33.07 1.17
CA VAL A 274 -0.84 -32.79 0.29
C VAL A 274 -1.19 -34.07 -0.44
N ASP A 275 -2.34 -34.64 -0.11
CA ASP A 275 -2.87 -35.88 -0.71
C ASP A 275 -1.87 -37.06 -0.68
N GLY A 276 -1.10 -37.21 0.39
CA GLY A 276 -0.11 -38.28 0.56
C GLY A 276 1.24 -37.99 -0.11
N THR A 277 1.43 -36.79 -0.66
CA THR A 277 2.69 -36.33 -1.24
C THR A 277 3.29 -35.20 -0.40
N GLN A 278 4.52 -35.40 0.06
CA GLN A 278 5.24 -34.41 0.83
C GLN A 278 5.68 -33.24 -0.07
N HIS A 279 5.19 -32.05 0.27
CA HIS A 279 5.55 -30.77 -0.33
C HIS A 279 6.39 -29.94 0.65
N VAL A 280 7.21 -29.06 0.10
CA VAL A 280 7.92 -28.02 0.84
C VAL A 280 7.56 -26.70 0.21
N PHE A 281 6.84 -25.87 0.95
CA PHE A 281 6.61 -24.48 0.61
C PHE A 281 7.78 -23.65 1.12
N SER A 282 8.25 -22.73 0.30
CA SER A 282 9.32 -21.81 0.64
C SER A 282 8.89 -20.39 0.33
N GLU A 283 9.16 -19.48 1.26
CA GLU A 283 8.91 -18.05 1.09
C GLU A 283 10.14 -17.29 1.55
N THR A 284 10.63 -16.39 0.71
CA THR A 284 11.81 -15.57 0.98
C THR A 284 11.40 -14.12 1.13
N TYR A 285 11.63 -13.55 2.30
CA TYR A 285 11.27 -12.20 2.68
C TYR A 285 12.51 -11.33 2.82
N ALA A 286 12.38 -10.03 2.56
CA ALA A 286 13.45 -9.08 2.89
C ALA A 286 13.70 -9.08 4.41
N ALA A 287 14.96 -9.19 4.83
CA ALA A 287 15.31 -9.18 6.26
C ALA A 287 15.01 -7.81 6.89
N ASP A 288 15.25 -6.73 6.14
CA ASP A 288 14.79 -5.37 6.44
C ASP A 288 14.08 -4.82 5.20
N PRO A 289 12.76 -4.56 5.25
CA PRO A 289 11.99 -4.04 4.11
C PRO A 289 12.37 -2.60 3.78
N TRP A 290 13.13 -1.92 4.64
CA TRP A 290 13.62 -0.55 4.45
C TRP A 290 15.09 -0.46 4.04
N ALA A 291 15.73 -1.61 3.79
CA ALA A 291 17.11 -1.67 3.32
C ALA A 291 17.31 -0.84 2.03
N SER A 292 18.50 -0.26 1.90
CA SER A 292 18.87 0.60 0.76
C SER A 292 18.84 -0.12 -0.59
N GLU A 293 19.07 -1.43 -0.57
CA GLU A 293 19.11 -2.33 -1.72
C GLU A 293 17.72 -2.47 -2.37
N LEU A 294 16.66 -2.21 -1.59
CA LEU A 294 15.28 -2.14 -2.04
C LEU A 294 14.87 -0.74 -2.54
N ALA A 295 15.78 0.24 -2.60
CA ALA A 295 15.45 1.58 -3.08
C ALA A 295 14.71 1.56 -4.43
N GLY A 296 13.62 2.32 -4.52
CA GLY A 296 12.73 2.35 -5.69
C GLY A 296 11.68 1.24 -5.74
N MET A 297 11.69 0.27 -4.82
CA MET A 297 10.62 -0.73 -4.73
C MET A 297 9.35 -0.12 -4.11
N PRO A 298 8.17 -0.28 -4.75
CA PRO A 298 6.87 0.07 -4.16
C PRO A 298 6.65 -0.53 -2.78
N TYR A 299 5.96 0.21 -1.91
CA TYR A 299 5.63 -0.22 -0.54
C TYR A 299 5.04 -1.64 -0.51
N GLU A 300 4.06 -1.95 -1.35
CA GLU A 300 3.41 -3.28 -1.35
C GLU A 300 4.41 -4.43 -1.59
N ALA A 301 5.37 -4.25 -2.51
CA ALA A 301 6.33 -5.27 -2.88
C ALA A 301 7.40 -5.49 -1.80
N ARG A 302 7.69 -4.48 -0.96
CA ARG A 302 8.63 -4.60 0.17
C ARG A 302 8.13 -5.56 1.25
N PHE A 303 6.82 -5.67 1.37
CA PHE A 303 6.14 -6.46 2.40
C PHE A 303 5.45 -7.71 1.85
N GLN A 304 5.90 -8.19 0.68
CA GLN A 304 5.54 -9.46 0.08
C GLN A 304 6.79 -10.37 -0.01
N PRO A 305 6.63 -11.69 -0.21
CA PRO A 305 7.76 -12.55 -0.53
C PRO A 305 8.51 -12.05 -1.78
N LEU A 306 9.82 -11.87 -1.66
CA LEU A 306 10.73 -11.65 -2.79
C LEU A 306 10.79 -12.87 -3.71
N ALA A 307 10.61 -14.06 -3.15
CA ALA A 307 10.35 -15.29 -3.88
C ALA A 307 9.46 -16.22 -3.07
N SER A 308 8.60 -16.96 -3.75
CA SER A 308 7.86 -18.09 -3.19
C SER A 308 7.95 -19.28 -4.13
N GLY A 309 7.99 -20.49 -3.59
CA GLY A 309 8.06 -21.68 -4.42
C GLY A 309 7.62 -22.93 -3.69
N THR A 310 7.15 -23.90 -4.47
CA THR A 310 6.71 -25.21 -3.99
C THR A 310 7.55 -26.29 -4.62
N GLU A 311 8.14 -27.13 -3.78
CA GLU A 311 8.83 -28.36 -4.21
C GLU A 311 8.02 -29.57 -3.74
N ARG A 312 7.85 -30.59 -4.59
CA ARG A 312 7.27 -31.88 -4.20
C ARG A 312 8.35 -32.95 -4.11
N THR A 313 8.15 -33.89 -3.20
CA THR A 313 9.02 -35.06 -3.07
C THR A 313 8.59 -36.12 -4.08
N GLY A 314 9.35 -36.24 -5.17
CA GLY A 314 9.16 -37.24 -6.21
C GLY A 314 9.63 -38.64 -5.79
N ALA A 315 9.50 -39.58 -6.72
CA ALA A 315 9.93 -40.96 -6.52
C ALA A 315 11.44 -41.01 -6.15
N GLY A 316 11.78 -41.78 -5.11
CA GLY A 316 13.15 -41.88 -4.61
C GLY A 316 13.61 -40.72 -3.72
N GLY A 317 12.68 -39.87 -3.24
CA GLY A 317 12.99 -38.78 -2.29
C GLY A 317 13.58 -37.53 -2.92
N LYS A 318 13.60 -37.43 -4.26
CA LYS A 318 14.13 -36.27 -4.98
C LYS A 318 13.12 -35.12 -4.94
N ARG A 319 13.59 -33.89 -4.70
CA ARG A 319 12.75 -32.69 -4.80
C ARG A 319 12.56 -32.28 -6.25
N GLU A 320 11.33 -32.01 -6.64
CA GLU A 320 10.93 -31.55 -7.97
C GLU A 320 10.14 -30.25 -7.81
N SER A 321 10.56 -29.20 -8.52
CA SER A 321 9.86 -27.91 -8.50
C SER A 321 8.46 -28.06 -9.12
N VAL A 322 7.45 -27.56 -8.42
CA VAL A 322 6.06 -27.50 -8.88
C VAL A 322 5.74 -26.11 -9.44
N GLY A 323 6.30 -25.07 -8.84
CA GLY A 323 6.10 -23.69 -9.26
C GLY A 323 6.89 -22.71 -8.42
N GLU A 324 7.29 -21.60 -9.03
CA GLU A 324 8.00 -20.50 -8.37
C GLU A 324 7.42 -19.15 -8.81
N THR A 325 7.30 -18.20 -7.89
CA THR A 325 7.17 -16.78 -8.20
C THR A 325 8.33 -16.01 -7.59
N ARG A 326 8.82 -14.99 -8.30
CA ARG A 326 10.05 -14.29 -7.91
C ARG A 326 10.08 -12.86 -8.40
N MET A 327 10.52 -11.93 -7.55
CA MET A 327 10.88 -10.58 -7.94
C MET A 327 12.16 -10.61 -8.78
N VAL A 328 12.13 -10.06 -9.98
CA VAL A 328 13.29 -10.07 -10.89
C VAL A 328 13.88 -8.69 -11.13
N ASN A 329 13.10 -7.62 -10.97
CA ASN A 329 13.55 -6.25 -11.12
C ASN A 329 12.55 -5.27 -10.47
N TRP A 330 12.98 -4.04 -10.20
CA TRP A 330 12.13 -2.94 -9.72
C TRP A 330 12.86 -1.61 -9.84
N GLY A 331 12.11 -0.51 -9.76
CA GLY A 331 12.68 0.82 -9.67
C GLY A 331 11.68 1.93 -9.89
N PRO A 332 12.13 3.19 -9.80
CA PRO A 332 11.34 4.32 -10.24
C PRO A 332 11.21 4.31 -11.77
N TRP A 333 10.02 4.63 -12.26
CA TRP A 333 9.80 5.03 -13.65
C TRP A 333 9.56 6.54 -13.77
N LEU A 334 9.30 7.20 -12.64
CA LEU A 334 9.18 8.64 -12.49
C LEU A 334 10.27 9.15 -11.54
N GLY A 335 11.12 10.09 -11.97
CA GLY A 335 12.24 10.58 -11.15
C GLY A 335 13.43 11.01 -12.02
N VAL A 336 14.39 11.69 -11.40
CA VAL A 336 15.46 12.50 -12.03
C VAL A 336 16.12 11.79 -13.22
N GLN A 337 15.90 12.33 -14.42
CA GLN A 337 16.86 12.29 -15.53
C GLN A 337 17.90 13.39 -15.33
#